data_AF-A0A4V1WPY2-F1
#
_entry.id   AF-A0A4V1WPY2-F1
#
_cell.length_a   1.000
_cell.length_b   1.000
_cell.length_c   1.000
_cell.angle_alpha   90.00
_cell.angle_beta   90.00
_cell.angle_gamma   90.00
#
_symmetry.space_group_name_H-M   'P 1'
#
loop_
_entity.id
_entity.type
_entity.pdbx_description
1 polymer ?
#
loop_
_entity_poly.entity_id
_entity_poly.type
_entity_poly.pdbx_seq_one_letter_code
_entity_poly.pdbx_strand_id
1 'polypeptide(L)'
;MLTTTLLVLTLAATGLSQAPEGYRAVYITSAQDTKFVVVPKSRAAGATLVVQSITSTPEQSWYIKAPNNATSIQLASTTLCMDAGPKSGWKDMANIYLRECVAGSEQQTWNAMADGRIALAASSGTQQCVDLQYLRATQNNPVGLYNCAGLGNTGAADKGINWPLKNATVV
;
A
#
# COMPACT_ATOMS: atom_id res chain seq x y z
N MET A 1 40.45 -4.94 -46.53
CA MET A 1 39.18 -4.48 -45.94
C MET A 1 39.05 -5.16 -44.60
N LEU A 2 39.18 -4.41 -43.51
CA LEU A 2 39.24 -4.93 -42.14
C LEU A 2 37.81 -4.92 -41.57
N THR A 3 37.18 -6.08 -41.47
CA THR A 3 35.86 -6.22 -40.86
C THR A 3 36.01 -6.27 -39.35
N THR A 4 35.76 -5.14 -38.70
CA THR A 4 35.71 -5.02 -37.24
C THR A 4 34.38 -5.59 -36.74
N THR A 5 34.41 -6.79 -36.17
CA THR A 5 33.24 -7.41 -35.55
C THR A 5 33.03 -6.78 -34.17
N LEU A 6 32.03 -5.89 -34.06
CA LEU A 6 31.62 -5.32 -32.78
C LEU A 6 30.76 -6.36 -32.02
N LEU A 7 31.33 -6.96 -30.99
CA LEU A 7 30.61 -7.82 -30.06
C LEU A 7 29.84 -6.92 -29.08
N VAL A 8 28.53 -6.77 -29.25
CA VAL A 8 27.66 -6.08 -28.28
C VAL A 8 27.37 -7.05 -27.14
N LEU A 9 27.98 -6.84 -25.98
CA LEU A 9 27.60 -7.49 -24.73
C LEU A 9 26.25 -6.94 -24.29
N THR A 10 25.17 -7.71 -24.50
CA THR A 10 23.89 -7.44 -23.86
C THR A 10 24.01 -7.78 -22.38
N LEU A 11 24.20 -6.77 -21.54
CA LEU A 11 24.11 -6.91 -20.10
C LEU A 11 22.63 -7.19 -19.77
N ALA A 12 22.31 -8.47 -19.52
CA ALA A 12 21.02 -8.84 -18.94
C ALA A 12 20.99 -8.31 -17.49
N ALA A 13 20.57 -7.06 -17.33
CA ALA A 13 20.08 -6.60 -16.04
C ALA A 13 18.91 -7.50 -15.70
N THR A 14 19.08 -8.43 -14.75
CA THR A 14 17.98 -9.14 -14.13
C THR A 14 17.02 -8.08 -13.61
N GLY A 15 15.93 -7.89 -14.33
CA GLY A 15 15.00 -6.78 -14.14
C GLY A 15 14.40 -6.83 -12.75
N LEU A 16 14.96 -6.06 -11.83
CA LEU A 16 14.24 -5.58 -10.67
C LEU A 16 13.04 -4.83 -11.24
N SER A 17 11.84 -5.35 -11.02
CA SER A 17 10.58 -4.70 -11.39
C SER A 17 10.67 -3.23 -10.98
N GLN A 18 10.84 -2.33 -11.95
CA GLN A 18 10.86 -0.90 -11.68
C GLN A 18 9.45 -0.48 -11.26
N ALA A 19 9.35 0.49 -10.35
CA ALA A 19 8.05 1.04 -10.00
C ALA A 19 7.35 1.57 -11.27
N PRO A 20 6.03 1.40 -11.42
CA PRO A 20 5.31 1.96 -12.57
C PRO A 20 5.53 3.46 -12.70
N GLU A 21 5.34 4.03 -13.90
CA GLU A 21 5.61 5.43 -14.15
C GLU A 21 4.85 6.38 -13.18
N GLY A 22 5.62 7.26 -12.54
CA GLY A 22 5.14 8.21 -11.53
C GLY A 22 4.89 7.60 -10.15
N TYR A 23 5.02 6.28 -9.98
CA TYR A 23 4.97 5.64 -8.67
C TYR A 23 6.34 5.68 -8.00
N ARG A 24 6.33 5.61 -6.67
CA ARG A 24 7.52 5.37 -5.85
C ARG A 24 7.33 4.15 -4.97
N ALA A 25 8.41 3.47 -4.61
CA ALA A 25 8.40 2.40 -3.63
C ALA A 25 8.43 2.98 -2.21
N VAL A 26 7.53 2.54 -1.34
CA VAL A 26 7.43 3.00 0.05
C VAL A 26 7.16 1.85 1.01
N TYR A 27 7.54 2.05 2.26
CA TYR A 27 6.94 1.38 3.40
C TYR A 27 5.77 2.23 3.92
N ILE A 28 4.60 1.61 4.08
CA ILE A 28 3.42 2.24 4.67
C ILE A 28 3.53 2.05 6.19
N THR A 29 4.13 3.01 6.88
CA THR A 29 4.51 2.93 8.30
C THR A 29 3.37 3.38 9.20
N SER A 30 3.16 2.74 10.35
CA SER A 30 2.14 3.19 11.31
C SER A 30 2.58 4.45 12.05
N ALA A 31 1.70 5.44 12.18
CA ALA A 31 1.91 6.58 13.07
C ALA A 31 1.84 6.21 14.57
N GLN A 32 1.23 5.06 14.91
CA GLN A 32 1.14 4.58 16.29
C GLN A 32 2.49 4.07 16.81
N ASP A 33 3.19 3.28 16.01
CA ASP A 33 4.57 2.86 16.24
C ASP A 33 5.27 2.67 14.89
N THR A 34 6.29 3.48 14.64
CA THR A 34 6.99 3.55 13.35
C THR A 34 7.84 2.32 13.05
N LYS A 35 7.98 1.40 14.00
CA LYS A 35 8.59 0.09 13.77
C LYS A 35 7.69 -0.85 12.96
N PHE A 36 6.41 -0.53 12.82
CA PHE A 36 5.44 -1.39 12.14
C PHE A 36 5.04 -0.84 10.78
N VAL A 37 4.92 -1.73 9.80
CA VAL A 37 4.54 -1.42 8.41
C VAL A 37 3.41 -2.33 7.92
N VAL A 38 2.54 -1.81 7.05
CA VAL A 38 1.47 -2.60 6.42
C VAL A 38 2.07 -3.61 5.44
N VAL A 39 1.72 -4.87 5.60
CA VAL A 39 2.10 -5.98 4.71
C VAL A 39 0.92 -6.94 4.56
N PRO A 40 0.86 -7.73 3.48
CA PRO A 40 -0.10 -8.81 3.41
C PRO A 40 0.34 -9.99 4.30
N LYS A 41 -0.61 -10.75 4.86
CA LYS A 41 -0.32 -11.97 5.64
C LYS A 41 0.44 -13.02 4.83
N SER A 42 0.22 -13.05 3.52
CA SER A 42 0.98 -13.83 2.55
C SER A 42 1.01 -13.09 1.21
N ARG A 43 2.00 -13.34 0.37
CA ARG A 43 2.13 -12.69 -0.96
C ARG A 43 1.26 -13.40 -2.02
N ALA A 44 0.04 -13.76 -1.67
CA ALA A 44 -0.92 -14.45 -2.54
C ALA A 44 -2.25 -13.69 -2.61
N ALA A 45 -2.91 -13.74 -3.76
CA ALA A 45 -4.24 -13.18 -3.92
C ALA A 45 -5.22 -13.80 -2.90
N GLY A 46 -6.06 -12.96 -2.29
CA GLY A 46 -6.96 -13.31 -1.21
C GLY A 46 -6.41 -13.10 0.20
N ALA A 47 -5.10 -12.86 0.36
CA ALA A 47 -4.52 -12.56 1.68
C ALA A 47 -5.09 -11.26 2.25
N THR A 48 -5.30 -11.20 3.57
CA THR A 48 -5.63 -9.95 4.26
C THR A 48 -4.37 -9.19 4.66
N LEU A 49 -4.53 -7.91 4.99
CA LEU A 49 -3.42 -7.06 5.44
C LEU A 49 -3.27 -7.06 6.96
N VAL A 50 -2.03 -6.91 7.40
CA VAL A 50 -1.62 -6.78 8.81
C VAL A 50 -0.47 -5.78 8.92
N VAL A 51 -0.08 -5.46 10.15
CA VAL A 51 1.22 -4.84 10.41
C VAL A 51 2.27 -5.85 10.85
N GLN A 52 3.52 -5.63 10.45
CA GLN A 52 4.68 -6.37 10.90
C GLN A 52 5.85 -5.42 11.20
N SER A 53 6.79 -5.87 12.03
CA SER A 53 8.04 -5.14 12.23
C SER A 53 8.77 -4.92 10.91
N ILE A 54 9.24 -3.70 10.68
CA ILE A 54 9.98 -3.35 9.47
C ILE A 54 11.34 -4.03 9.47
N THR A 55 11.60 -4.80 8.41
CA THR A 55 12.89 -5.44 8.11
C THR A 55 13.58 -4.77 6.92
N SER A 56 12.91 -3.77 6.31
CA SER A 56 13.40 -3.01 5.16
C SER A 56 13.72 -3.88 3.93
N THR A 57 12.92 -4.93 3.71
CA THR A 57 13.03 -5.77 2.52
C THR A 57 12.02 -5.36 1.46
N PRO A 58 12.29 -5.64 0.17
CA PRO A 58 11.36 -5.34 -0.92
C PRO A 58 9.96 -5.95 -0.70
N GLU A 59 9.87 -7.05 0.04
CA GLU A 59 8.60 -7.75 0.29
C GLU A 59 7.62 -6.94 1.16
N GLN A 60 8.13 -5.97 1.92
CA GLN A 60 7.32 -5.06 2.74
C GLN A 60 6.99 -3.74 2.05
N SER A 61 7.42 -3.57 0.79
CA SER A 61 7.26 -2.32 0.05
C SER A 61 6.06 -2.33 -0.90
N TRP A 62 5.51 -1.14 -1.12
CA TRP A 62 4.38 -0.88 -1.99
C TRP A 62 4.75 0.19 -3.01
N TYR A 63 4.27 0.06 -4.24
CA TYR A 63 4.27 1.15 -5.21
C TYR A 63 3.02 1.99 -5.02
N ILE A 64 3.22 3.31 -4.86
CA ILE A 64 2.13 4.27 -4.70
C ILE A 64 2.45 5.61 -5.38
N LYS A 65 1.43 6.29 -5.93
CA LYS A 65 1.46 7.72 -6.24
C LYS A 65 0.94 8.48 -5.02
N ALA A 66 1.78 9.29 -4.38
CA ALA A 66 1.38 10.04 -3.20
C ALA A 66 2.14 11.39 -3.08
N PRO A 67 1.46 12.48 -2.68
CA PRO A 67 0.01 12.58 -2.47
C PRO A 67 -0.75 12.45 -3.80
N ASN A 68 -1.92 11.82 -3.78
CA ASN A 68 -2.74 11.59 -4.97
C ASN A 68 -4.20 11.26 -4.60
N ASN A 69 -5.16 11.74 -5.39
CA ASN A 69 -6.60 11.54 -5.15
C ASN A 69 -7.19 10.38 -5.98
N ALA A 70 -6.35 9.55 -6.60
CA ALA A 70 -6.72 8.37 -7.37
C ALA A 70 -5.47 7.53 -7.69
N THR A 71 -5.01 6.73 -6.72
CA THR A 71 -3.90 5.80 -6.91
C THR A 71 -4.34 4.37 -6.62
N SER A 72 -3.88 3.42 -7.43
CA SER A 72 -3.77 2.03 -6.97
C SER A 72 -2.55 1.89 -6.05
N ILE A 73 -2.60 0.95 -5.10
CA ILE A 73 -1.48 0.66 -4.20
C ILE A 73 -1.06 -0.77 -4.48
N GLN A 74 0.03 -0.94 -5.24
CA GLN A 74 0.49 -2.23 -5.75
C GLN A 74 1.58 -2.77 -4.83
N LEU A 75 1.51 -4.05 -4.47
CA LEU A 75 2.58 -4.72 -3.74
C LEU A 75 3.80 -4.83 -4.65
N ALA A 76 4.96 -4.33 -4.19
CA ALA A 76 6.14 -4.21 -5.03
C ALA A 76 6.56 -5.55 -5.63
N SER A 77 7.03 -5.51 -6.88
CA SER A 77 7.44 -6.69 -7.68
C SER A 77 6.37 -7.76 -7.85
N THR A 78 5.08 -7.40 -7.79
CA THR A 78 3.95 -8.31 -8.06
C THR A 78 2.88 -7.63 -8.93
N THR A 79 1.88 -8.37 -9.40
CA THR A 79 0.68 -7.83 -10.05
C THR A 79 -0.48 -7.61 -9.06
N LEU A 80 -0.21 -7.65 -7.76
CA LEU A 80 -1.23 -7.62 -6.73
C LEU A 80 -1.40 -6.22 -6.12
N CYS A 81 -2.64 -5.83 -5.87
CA CYS A 81 -3.04 -4.53 -5.34
C CYS A 81 -3.82 -4.66 -4.02
N MET A 82 -3.72 -3.60 -3.22
CA MET A 82 -4.59 -3.37 -2.06
C MET A 82 -6.04 -3.17 -2.51
N ASP A 83 -6.94 -3.97 -1.98
CA ASP A 83 -8.33 -4.09 -2.42
C ASP A 83 -9.29 -4.07 -1.22
N ALA A 84 -10.24 -3.15 -1.21
CA ALA A 84 -11.23 -2.97 -0.14
C ALA A 84 -12.32 -4.05 -0.09
N GLY A 85 -12.28 -5.03 -1.00
CA GLY A 85 -13.33 -6.02 -1.21
C GLY A 85 -14.58 -5.43 -1.87
N PRO A 86 -15.67 -6.23 -1.98
CA PRO A 86 -16.92 -5.77 -2.57
C PRO A 86 -17.53 -4.60 -1.79
N LYS A 87 -18.10 -3.62 -2.51
CA LYS A 87 -18.69 -2.41 -1.95
C LYS A 87 -19.75 -2.63 -0.87
N SER A 88 -20.52 -3.71 -0.98
CA SER A 88 -21.51 -4.11 0.04
C SER A 88 -20.90 -4.41 1.42
N GLY A 89 -19.57 -4.58 1.50
CA GLY A 89 -18.83 -4.86 2.72
C GLY A 89 -18.03 -3.69 3.28
N TRP A 90 -18.05 -2.51 2.66
CA TRP A 90 -17.26 -1.36 3.12
C TRP A 90 -17.88 -0.72 4.36
N LYS A 91 -17.25 -0.96 5.51
CA LYS A 91 -17.63 -0.45 6.81
C LYS A 91 -16.46 -0.54 7.77
N ASP A 92 -16.58 0.12 8.91
CA ASP A 92 -15.60 0.03 9.99
C ASP A 92 -15.30 -1.44 10.33
N MET A 93 -14.02 -1.73 10.53
CA MET A 93 -13.45 -3.06 10.80
C MET A 93 -13.50 -4.06 9.64
N ALA A 94 -13.98 -3.68 8.45
CA ALA A 94 -13.89 -4.55 7.29
C ALA A 94 -12.43 -4.83 6.91
N ASN A 95 -12.15 -6.04 6.44
CA ASN A 95 -10.81 -6.42 6.01
C ASN A 95 -10.43 -5.71 4.70
N ILE A 96 -9.14 -5.44 4.55
CA ILE A 96 -8.52 -5.13 3.27
C ILE A 96 -7.78 -6.37 2.78
N TYR A 97 -7.85 -6.62 1.48
CA TYR A 97 -7.31 -7.80 0.82
C TYR A 97 -6.19 -7.43 -0.15
N LEU A 98 -5.42 -8.43 -0.52
CA LEU A 98 -4.53 -8.44 -1.66
C LEU A 98 -5.25 -9.14 -2.82
N ARG A 99 -5.37 -8.51 -3.99
CA ARG A 99 -6.03 -9.07 -5.19
C ARG A 99 -5.23 -8.71 -6.44
N GLU A 100 -5.51 -9.35 -7.57
CA GLU A 100 -4.95 -8.88 -8.85
C GLU A 100 -5.32 -7.42 -9.08
N CYS A 101 -4.36 -6.62 -9.56
CA CYS A 101 -4.60 -5.23 -9.90
C CYS A 101 -5.57 -5.15 -11.09
N VAL A 102 -6.65 -4.38 -10.92
CA VAL A 102 -7.66 -4.13 -11.94
C VAL A 102 -7.75 -2.62 -12.18
N ALA A 103 -7.33 -2.18 -13.37
CA ALA A 103 -7.36 -0.77 -13.74
C ALA A 103 -8.78 -0.20 -13.65
N GLY A 104 -8.93 0.97 -13.02
CA GLY A 104 -10.22 1.65 -12.86
C GLY A 104 -11.17 1.00 -11.84
N SER A 105 -10.74 -0.04 -11.11
CA SER A 105 -11.56 -0.67 -10.09
C SER A 105 -11.77 0.23 -8.88
N GLU A 106 -13.03 0.48 -8.51
CA GLU A 106 -13.38 1.40 -7.42
C GLU A 106 -12.87 0.93 -6.05
N GLN A 107 -12.84 -0.38 -5.84
CA GLN A 107 -12.33 -1.02 -4.61
C GLN A 107 -10.80 -1.01 -4.49
N GLN A 108 -10.08 -0.62 -5.56
CA GLN A 108 -8.61 -0.54 -5.62
C GLN A 108 -8.12 0.89 -5.91
N THR A 109 -9.01 1.88 -5.81
CA THR A 109 -8.69 3.29 -6.02
C THR A 109 -8.67 4.00 -4.68
N TRP A 110 -7.49 4.51 -4.31
CA TRP A 110 -7.22 5.11 -3.01
C TRP A 110 -6.79 6.58 -3.16
N ASN A 111 -7.16 7.39 -2.18
CA ASN A 111 -6.70 8.76 -2.00
C ASN A 111 -5.58 8.74 -0.95
N ALA A 112 -4.33 8.73 -1.41
CA ALA A 112 -3.16 8.86 -0.55
C ALA A 112 -2.97 10.34 -0.22
N MET A 113 -3.44 10.76 0.96
CA MET A 113 -3.50 12.17 1.35
C MET A 113 -2.15 12.67 1.87
N ALA A 114 -1.92 13.97 1.78
CA ALA A 114 -0.70 14.61 2.31
C ALA A 114 -0.60 14.54 3.85
N ASP A 115 -1.73 14.33 4.53
CA ASP A 115 -1.82 14.23 6.00
C ASP A 115 -1.54 12.81 6.54
N GLY A 116 -1.23 11.85 5.67
CA GLY A 116 -0.93 10.46 6.02
C GLY A 116 -2.12 9.52 5.98
N ARG A 117 -3.35 10.01 5.81
CA ARG A 117 -4.51 9.11 5.61
C ARG A 117 -4.50 8.52 4.20
N ILE A 118 -5.01 7.29 4.09
CA ILE A 118 -5.22 6.61 2.81
C ILE A 118 -6.71 6.24 2.75
N ALA A 119 -7.49 7.00 1.99
CA ALA A 119 -8.95 6.82 1.93
C ALA A 119 -9.38 6.04 0.69
N LEU A 120 -10.43 5.23 0.81
CA LEU A 120 -11.03 4.55 -0.33
C LEU A 120 -11.84 5.54 -1.16
N ALA A 121 -11.39 5.84 -2.38
CA ALA A 121 -11.86 6.99 -3.16
C ALA A 121 -13.37 6.95 -3.44
N ALA A 122 -13.91 5.75 -3.68
CA ALA A 122 -15.31 5.55 -4.04
C ALA A 122 -16.26 5.37 -2.86
N SER A 123 -15.81 5.60 -1.62
CA SER A 123 -16.66 5.51 -0.43
C SER A 123 -17.92 6.35 -0.61
N SER A 124 -19.09 5.75 -0.35
CA SER A 124 -20.38 6.45 -0.33
C SER A 124 -20.85 6.60 1.10
N GLY A 125 -21.20 7.82 1.52
CA GLY A 125 -21.57 8.12 2.91
C GLY A 125 -20.33 8.36 3.77
N THR A 126 -20.14 7.54 4.81
CA THR A 126 -18.96 7.64 5.68
C THR A 126 -17.70 7.26 4.91
N GLN A 127 -16.82 8.23 4.68
CA GLN A 127 -15.54 8.04 4.02
C GLN A 127 -14.69 7.03 4.78
N GLN A 128 -14.28 5.93 4.12
CA GLN A 128 -13.46 4.88 4.74
C GLN A 128 -11.96 5.10 4.46
N CYS A 129 -11.13 4.82 5.46
CA CYS A 129 -9.67 4.92 5.47
C CYS A 129 -9.04 3.59 5.85
N VAL A 130 -7.80 3.36 5.40
CA VAL A 130 -6.94 2.28 5.90
C VAL A 130 -6.70 2.52 7.40
N ASP A 131 -6.92 1.48 8.20
CA ASP A 131 -6.93 1.55 9.66
C ASP A 131 -6.12 0.43 10.31
N LEU A 132 -5.37 0.79 11.34
CA LEU A 132 -4.74 -0.14 12.26
C LEU A 132 -5.78 -0.53 13.31
N GLN A 133 -6.40 -1.69 13.10
CA GLN A 133 -7.53 -2.12 13.91
C GLN A 133 -7.18 -2.10 15.40
N TYR A 134 -8.07 -1.50 16.20
CA TYR A 134 -7.92 -1.35 17.65
C TYR A 134 -6.72 -0.50 18.09
N LEU A 135 -6.15 0.33 17.20
CA LEU A 135 -4.98 1.18 17.47
C LEU A 135 -3.77 0.39 17.99
N ARG A 136 -3.64 -0.87 17.58
CA ARG A 136 -2.70 -1.83 18.16
C ARG A 136 -1.54 -2.14 17.23
N ALA A 137 -0.42 -1.44 17.40
CA ALA A 137 0.81 -1.68 16.63
C ALA A 137 1.59 -2.87 17.23
N THR A 138 1.13 -4.09 16.97
CA THR A 138 1.81 -5.32 17.36
C THR A 138 1.86 -6.28 16.18
N GLN A 139 2.86 -7.17 16.16
CA GLN A 139 3.07 -8.13 15.08
C GLN A 139 1.77 -8.87 14.70
N ASN A 140 1.45 -8.87 13.40
CA ASN A 140 0.27 -9.50 12.81
C ASN A 140 -1.09 -8.91 13.22
N ASN A 141 -1.13 -7.73 13.84
CA ASN A 141 -2.39 -7.03 14.09
C ASN A 141 -3.05 -6.66 12.74
N PRO A 142 -4.38 -6.83 12.58
CA PRO A 142 -5.06 -6.56 11.32
C PRO A 142 -4.98 -5.10 10.87
N VAL A 143 -4.99 -4.93 9.55
CA VAL A 143 -5.23 -3.65 8.88
C VAL A 143 -6.54 -3.76 8.11
N GLY A 144 -7.43 -2.81 8.32
CA GLY A 144 -8.79 -2.83 7.77
C GLY A 144 -9.27 -1.46 7.34
N LEU A 145 -10.58 -1.32 7.22
CA LEU A 145 -11.26 -0.05 6.97
C LEU A 145 -11.77 0.56 8.27
N TYR A 146 -11.70 1.88 8.38
CA TYR A 146 -12.37 2.64 9.44
C TYR A 146 -12.76 4.03 8.93
N ASN A 147 -13.72 4.67 9.59
CA ASN A 147 -14.11 6.04 9.30
C ASN A 147 -12.89 7.00 9.28
N CYS A 148 -12.70 7.70 8.16
CA CYS A 148 -11.63 8.69 7.99
C CYS A 148 -11.73 9.92 8.91
N ALA A 149 -12.87 10.12 9.58
CA ALA A 149 -12.99 11.10 10.65
C ALA A 149 -12.16 10.70 11.88
N GLY A 150 -11.76 9.44 12.02
CA GLY A 150 -10.99 8.93 13.15
C GLY A 150 -11.78 8.89 14.46
N LEU A 151 -11.19 8.28 15.48
CA LEU A 151 -11.73 8.23 16.83
C LEU A 151 -11.96 9.65 17.36
N GLY A 152 -13.18 9.91 17.85
CA GLY A 152 -13.56 11.23 18.37
C GLY A 152 -13.57 12.35 17.32
N ASN A 153 -13.63 12.03 16.03
CA ASN A 153 -13.56 12.99 14.92
C ASN A 153 -12.24 13.78 14.86
N THR A 154 -11.15 13.16 15.31
CA THR A 154 -9.81 13.80 15.37
C THR A 154 -9.07 13.81 14.03
N GLY A 155 -9.62 13.17 13.00
CA GLY A 155 -9.10 13.16 11.65
C GLY A 155 -7.69 12.56 11.59
N ALA A 156 -6.78 13.23 10.89
CA ALA A 156 -5.40 12.78 10.74
C ALA A 156 -4.61 12.70 12.06
N ALA A 157 -5.11 13.28 13.18
CA ALA A 157 -4.49 13.12 14.49
C ALA A 157 -4.73 11.72 15.10
N ASP A 158 -5.71 10.98 14.58
CA ASP A 158 -5.90 9.57 14.92
C ASP A 158 -4.77 8.73 14.29
N LYS A 159 -3.92 8.19 15.15
CA LYS A 159 -2.75 7.38 14.75
C LYS A 159 -3.15 6.01 14.16
N GLY A 160 -4.41 5.58 14.33
CA GLY A 160 -4.91 4.32 13.76
C GLY A 160 -5.08 4.41 12.24
N ILE A 161 -5.49 5.57 11.74
CA ILE A 161 -5.74 5.82 10.31
C ILE A 161 -4.64 6.63 9.62
N ASN A 162 -3.58 7.00 10.36
CA ASN A 162 -2.46 7.78 9.83
C ASN A 162 -1.25 6.86 9.51
N TRP A 163 -0.84 6.90 8.25
CA TRP A 163 0.18 6.03 7.68
C TRP A 163 1.29 6.82 6.97
N PRO A 164 2.30 7.34 7.71
CA PRO A 164 3.46 7.98 7.10
C PRO A 164 4.13 7.07 6.06
N LEU A 165 4.34 7.62 4.86
CA LEU A 165 4.98 6.89 3.76
C LEU A 165 6.49 7.13 3.81
N LYS A 166 7.26 6.11 4.17
CA LYS A 166 8.73 6.15 4.14
C LYS A 166 9.22 5.59 2.82
N ASN A 167 10.08 6.32 2.09
CA ASN A 167 10.66 5.80 0.84
C ASN A 167 11.41 4.48 1.11
N ALA A 168 11.12 3.47 0.30
CA ALA A 168 11.87 2.23 0.28
C ALA A 168 13.09 2.46 -0.62
N THR A 169 14.22 2.82 -0.01
CA THR A 169 15.51 2.78 -0.70
C THR A 169 15.91 1.32 -0.80
N VAL A 170 15.99 0.81 -2.02
CA VAL A 170 16.59 -0.49 -2.31
C VAL A 170 18.02 -0.44 -1.75
N VAL A 171 18.35 -1.34 -0.82
CA VAL A 171 19.74 -1.58 -0.41
C VAL A 171 20.30 -2.66 -1.33
#